data_AF-A0A8T3LEF5-F1
#
_entry.id   AF-A0A8T3LEF5-F1
#
_cell.length_a   1.000
_cell.length_b   1.000
_cell.length_c   1.000
_cell.angle_alpha   90.00
_cell.angle_beta   90.00
_cell.angle_gamma   90.00
#
_symmetry.space_group_name_H-M   'P 1'
#
loop_
_entity.id
_entity.type
_entity.pdbx_description
1 polymer ?
#
loop_
_entity_poly.entity_id
_entity_poly.type
_entity_poly.pdbx_seq_one_letter_code
_entity_poly.pdbx_strand_id
1 'polypeptide(L)'
;PYNKSLEMHELNEQNIQYLTALNINIHKMLLSNITIEKSDLSYGYYFGCVLSNILCFESDLSNTIFSNGEINNLFIKKSNIFGASFTNTRIKNLLCEDIMPGRWTTQLVNKHLGYRYTGVFKTLASIDDKPSRFEILIPLVQTLVRDNVKLNNDVYKELNKFMHDYDKTSSEMRKYLKSINECMFLMKNIAHQN
;
A
#
# COMPACT_ATOMS: atom_id res chain seq x y z
N PRO A 1 -19.40 26.22 -1.19
CA PRO A 1 -20.27 25.54 -0.20
C PRO A 1 -20.70 24.15 -0.71
N TYR A 2 -19.81 23.17 -0.58
CA TYR A 2 -20.17 21.74 -0.68
C TYR A 2 -20.14 21.19 0.75
N ASN A 3 -21.18 21.51 1.50
CA ASN A 3 -21.39 21.00 2.86
C ASN A 3 -22.78 20.35 2.89
N LYS A 4 -22.96 19.35 2.03
CA LYS A 4 -24.02 18.37 2.18
C LYS A 4 -23.37 17.22 2.92
N SER A 5 -23.84 16.89 4.12
CA SER A 5 -23.47 15.63 4.76
C SER A 5 -23.92 14.52 3.82
N LEU A 6 -23.00 13.94 3.04
CA LEU A 6 -23.32 12.71 2.33
C LEU A 6 -23.66 11.67 3.38
N GLU A 7 -24.88 11.16 3.32
CA GLU A 7 -25.29 10.11 4.24
C GLU A 7 -24.52 8.82 3.91
N MET A 8 -24.23 7.99 4.91
CA MET A 8 -23.42 6.77 4.72
C MET A 8 -23.95 5.87 3.59
N HIS A 9 -25.28 5.82 3.42
CA HIS A 9 -25.93 5.03 2.38
C HIS A 9 -25.66 5.56 0.95
N GLU A 10 -25.45 6.87 0.79
CA GLU A 10 -25.15 7.49 -0.50
C GLU A 10 -23.71 7.19 -0.97
N LEU A 11 -22.80 6.87 -0.04
CA LEU A 11 -21.41 6.56 -0.35
C LEU A 11 -21.15 5.06 -0.54
N ASN A 12 -21.99 4.20 0.01
CA ASN A 12 -21.86 2.75 -0.18
C ASN A 12 -22.24 2.34 -1.60
N GLU A 13 -21.63 1.26 -2.08
CA GLU A 13 -21.91 0.68 -3.40
C GLU A 13 -21.61 1.61 -4.59
N GLN A 14 -20.79 2.64 -4.36
CA GLN A 14 -20.44 3.63 -5.37
C GLN A 14 -19.28 3.18 -6.24
N ASN A 15 -19.32 3.60 -7.51
CA ASN A 15 -18.17 3.64 -8.39
C ASN A 15 -17.73 5.10 -8.58
N ILE A 16 -16.63 5.46 -7.93
CA ILE A 16 -16.06 6.80 -7.91
C ILE A 16 -14.92 6.84 -8.91
N GLN A 17 -15.03 7.70 -9.93
CA GLN A 17 -13.99 7.86 -10.95
C GLN A 17 -13.53 9.32 -11.02
N TYR A 18 -12.23 9.54 -11.21
CA TYR A 18 -11.63 10.86 -11.43
C TYR A 18 -11.89 11.87 -10.29
N LEU A 19 -12.15 11.38 -9.08
CA LEU A 19 -12.33 12.24 -7.92
C LEU A 19 -10.99 12.83 -7.49
N THR A 20 -10.92 14.14 -7.34
CA THR A 20 -9.81 14.80 -6.63
C THR A 20 -10.31 15.27 -5.28
N ALA A 21 -9.94 14.54 -4.22
CA ALA A 21 -10.34 14.82 -2.84
C ALA A 21 -9.11 14.82 -1.93
N LEU A 22 -8.15 15.67 -2.28
CA LEU A 22 -6.94 15.93 -1.49
C LEU A 22 -7.29 16.35 -0.06
N ASN A 23 -6.60 15.79 0.93
CA ASN A 23 -6.80 16.11 2.35
C ASN A 23 -8.25 15.87 2.85
N ILE A 24 -9.01 15.00 2.19
CA ILE A 24 -10.35 14.64 2.65
C ILE A 24 -10.28 14.12 4.09
N ASN A 25 -11.24 14.53 4.92
CA ASN A 25 -11.25 14.18 6.33
C ASN A 25 -12.55 13.45 6.67
N ILE A 26 -12.43 12.14 6.96
CA ILE A 26 -13.56 11.24 7.19
C ILE A 26 -13.43 10.64 8.60
N HIS A 27 -14.49 10.80 9.39
CA HIS A 27 -14.54 10.34 10.77
C HIS A 27 -15.66 9.33 10.98
N LYS A 28 -15.32 8.17 11.56
CA LYS A 28 -16.25 7.18 12.10
C LYS A 28 -17.33 6.73 11.09
N MET A 29 -16.94 6.57 9.84
CA MET A 29 -17.85 6.10 8.79
C MET A 29 -17.75 4.59 8.58
N LEU A 30 -18.90 3.98 8.25
CA LEU A 30 -19.00 2.62 7.77
C LEU A 30 -19.16 2.69 6.26
N LEU A 31 -18.10 2.35 5.52
CA LEU A 31 -18.07 2.40 4.06
C LEU A 31 -17.84 1.01 3.49
N SER A 32 -18.66 0.63 2.51
CA SER A 32 -18.58 -0.68 1.91
C SER A 32 -18.88 -0.71 0.42
N ASN A 33 -18.25 -1.65 -0.28
CA ASN A 33 -18.48 -1.95 -1.70
C ASN A 33 -18.19 -0.74 -2.59
N ILE A 34 -17.11 -0.01 -2.33
CA ILE A 34 -16.74 1.17 -3.10
C ILE A 34 -15.61 0.82 -4.05
N THR A 35 -15.80 1.17 -5.32
CA THR A 35 -14.75 1.16 -6.33
C THR A 35 -14.27 2.59 -6.55
N ILE A 36 -12.96 2.80 -6.49
CA ILE A 36 -12.29 4.08 -6.64
C ILE A 36 -11.30 3.94 -7.79
N GLU A 37 -11.52 4.66 -8.88
CA GLU A 37 -10.69 4.58 -10.08
C GLU A 37 -10.12 5.94 -10.45
N LYS A 38 -8.84 5.99 -10.82
CA LYS A 38 -8.18 7.19 -11.37
C LYS A 38 -8.38 8.45 -10.51
N SER A 39 -8.46 8.25 -9.20
CA SER A 39 -8.80 9.31 -8.24
C SER A 39 -7.57 9.68 -7.40
N ASP A 40 -7.54 10.91 -6.92
CA ASP A 40 -6.52 11.41 -6.01
C ASP A 40 -7.13 11.65 -4.63
N LEU A 41 -6.78 10.76 -3.70
CA LEU A 41 -7.16 10.77 -2.29
C LEU A 41 -5.94 11.04 -1.40
N SER A 42 -4.85 11.53 -1.97
CA SER A 42 -3.60 11.74 -1.25
C SER A 42 -3.80 12.71 -0.09
N TYR A 43 -3.04 12.46 0.98
CA TYR A 43 -3.15 13.17 2.26
C TYR A 43 -4.52 13.08 2.96
N GLY A 44 -5.42 12.22 2.50
CA GLY A 44 -6.69 11.96 3.17
C GLY A 44 -6.50 11.41 4.60
N TYR A 45 -7.45 11.70 5.49
CA TYR A 45 -7.47 11.22 6.87
C TYR A 45 -8.78 10.48 7.16
N TYR A 46 -8.66 9.21 7.50
CA TYR A 46 -9.76 8.29 7.78
C TYR A 46 -9.63 7.80 9.22
N PHE A 47 -10.30 8.49 10.14
CA PHE A 47 -10.23 8.20 11.57
C PHE A 47 -11.43 7.38 12.03
N GLY A 48 -11.19 6.26 12.71
CA GLY A 48 -12.26 5.43 13.28
C GLY A 48 -13.19 4.80 12.24
N CYS A 49 -12.79 4.76 10.97
CA CYS A 49 -13.62 4.24 9.90
C CYS A 49 -13.55 2.71 9.83
N VAL A 50 -14.64 2.10 9.36
CA VAL A 50 -14.70 0.69 8.98
C VAL A 50 -14.90 0.63 7.47
N LEU A 51 -13.92 0.10 6.77
CA LEU A 51 -13.88 0.02 5.31
C LEU A 51 -13.96 -1.44 4.89
N SER A 52 -14.95 -1.80 4.08
CA SER A 52 -15.17 -3.19 3.65
C SER A 52 -15.33 -3.29 2.13
N ASN A 53 -14.62 -4.21 1.48
CA ASN A 53 -14.70 -4.41 0.02
C ASN A 53 -14.41 -3.11 -0.74
N ILE A 54 -13.28 -2.50 -0.45
CA ILE A 54 -12.84 -1.28 -1.15
C ILE A 54 -11.86 -1.68 -2.24
N LEU A 55 -12.13 -1.21 -3.46
CA LEU A 55 -11.27 -1.44 -4.62
C LEU A 55 -10.67 -0.12 -5.07
N CYS A 56 -9.35 -0.04 -5.14
CA CYS A 56 -8.61 1.14 -5.59
C CYS A 56 -7.81 0.79 -6.85
N PHE A 57 -8.15 1.42 -7.97
CA PHE A 57 -7.53 1.21 -9.27
C PHE A 57 -6.92 2.51 -9.78
N GLU A 58 -5.66 2.47 -10.21
CA GLU A 58 -4.99 3.60 -10.87
C GLU A 58 -5.09 4.92 -10.08
N SER A 59 -5.15 4.84 -8.75
CA SER A 59 -5.46 5.96 -7.85
C SER A 59 -4.26 6.36 -7.00
N ASP A 60 -4.26 7.59 -6.49
CA ASP A 60 -3.27 8.09 -5.56
C ASP A 60 -3.82 8.09 -4.12
N LEU A 61 -3.21 7.26 -3.28
CA LEU A 61 -3.45 7.13 -1.84
C LEU A 61 -2.19 7.54 -1.04
N SER A 62 -1.26 8.26 -1.67
CA SER A 62 -0.01 8.64 -1.03
C SER A 62 -0.26 9.53 0.16
N ASN A 63 0.45 9.25 1.25
CA ASN A 63 0.30 9.94 2.54
C ASN A 63 -1.12 9.90 3.14
N THR A 64 -2.04 9.08 2.63
CA THR A 64 -3.34 8.86 3.25
C THR A 64 -3.18 8.13 4.59
N ILE A 65 -3.87 8.58 5.62
CA ILE A 65 -3.78 8.03 6.98
C ILE A 65 -5.10 7.36 7.34
N PHE A 66 -5.06 6.05 7.54
CA PHE A 66 -6.11 5.24 8.17
C PHE A 66 -5.73 5.02 9.64
N SER A 67 -6.52 5.58 10.57
CA SER A 67 -6.20 5.52 11.98
C SER A 67 -7.36 5.03 12.85
N ASN A 68 -7.05 4.16 13.82
CA ASN A 68 -8.01 3.65 14.80
C ASN A 68 -9.25 2.98 14.17
N GLY A 69 -9.08 2.35 13.01
CA GLY A 69 -10.17 1.81 12.22
C GLY A 69 -10.02 0.33 11.88
N GLU A 70 -10.85 -0.12 10.94
CA GLU A 70 -10.83 -1.48 10.41
C GLU A 70 -10.92 -1.46 8.88
N ILE A 71 -10.12 -2.31 8.24
CA ILE A 71 -10.13 -2.52 6.81
C ILE A 71 -10.27 -4.02 6.56
N ASN A 72 -11.31 -4.39 5.81
CA ASN A 72 -11.57 -5.76 5.41
C ASN A 72 -11.74 -5.83 3.90
N ASN A 73 -10.95 -6.65 3.21
CA ASN A 73 -10.96 -6.78 1.75
C ASN A 73 -10.66 -5.44 1.06
N LEU A 74 -9.40 -4.99 1.16
CA LEU A 74 -8.90 -3.85 0.40
C LEU A 74 -8.07 -4.37 -0.77
N PHE A 75 -8.49 -4.04 -1.99
CA PHE A 75 -7.73 -4.35 -3.19
C PHE A 75 -7.13 -3.08 -3.77
N ILE A 76 -5.82 -3.07 -3.97
CA ILE A 76 -5.08 -1.93 -4.49
C ILE A 76 -4.32 -2.37 -5.73
N LYS A 77 -4.67 -1.82 -6.88
CA LYS A 77 -4.02 -2.17 -8.15
C LYS A 77 -3.58 -0.92 -8.89
N LYS A 78 -2.34 -0.95 -9.41
CA LYS A 78 -1.76 0.17 -10.19
C LYS A 78 -1.88 1.51 -9.47
N SER A 79 -1.85 1.52 -8.14
CA SER A 79 -2.10 2.71 -7.33
C SER A 79 -0.87 3.10 -6.53
N ASN A 80 -0.76 4.38 -6.20
CA ASN A 80 0.32 4.94 -5.39
C ASN A 80 -0.09 4.90 -3.91
N ILE A 81 0.59 4.11 -3.09
CA ILE A 81 0.35 4.02 -1.64
C ILE A 81 1.52 4.58 -0.82
N PHE A 82 2.44 5.30 -1.45
CA PHE A 82 3.66 5.74 -0.80
C PHE A 82 3.39 6.72 0.33
N GLY A 83 3.84 6.37 1.52
CA GLY A 83 3.66 7.18 2.72
C GLY A 83 2.28 7.04 3.36
N ALA A 84 1.38 6.24 2.76
CA ALA A 84 0.12 5.87 3.39
C ALA A 84 0.40 5.20 4.74
N SER A 85 -0.47 5.41 5.73
CA SER A 85 -0.27 4.93 7.10
C SER A 85 -1.51 4.21 7.61
N PHE A 86 -1.32 3.06 8.23
CA PHE A 86 -2.38 2.22 8.80
C PHE A 86 -2.29 2.14 10.34
N THR A 87 -2.07 3.28 10.99
CA THR A 87 -1.75 3.36 12.42
C THR A 87 -2.92 2.92 13.31
N ASN A 88 -2.72 1.87 14.10
CA ASN A 88 -3.76 1.28 14.94
C ASN A 88 -5.02 0.91 14.12
N THR A 89 -4.82 0.49 12.87
CA THR A 89 -5.89 0.04 11.99
C THR A 89 -5.77 -1.47 11.81
N ARG A 90 -6.86 -2.20 12.07
CA ARG A 90 -6.89 -3.64 11.82
C ARG A 90 -7.10 -3.89 10.34
N ILE A 91 -6.20 -4.63 9.70
CA ILE A 91 -6.30 -4.98 8.28
C ILE A 91 -6.51 -6.48 8.15
N LYS A 92 -7.49 -6.87 7.35
CA LYS A 92 -7.72 -8.25 6.90
C LYS A 92 -7.89 -8.26 5.39
N ASN A 93 -7.26 -9.23 4.73
CA ASN A 93 -7.36 -9.43 3.28
C ASN A 93 -7.01 -8.18 2.48
N LEU A 94 -5.81 -7.63 2.71
CA LEU A 94 -5.21 -6.69 1.79
C LEU A 94 -4.68 -7.47 0.58
N LEU A 95 -4.92 -6.97 -0.63
CA LEU A 95 -4.27 -7.46 -1.83
C LEU A 95 -3.70 -6.27 -2.58
N CYS A 96 -2.45 -6.38 -3.02
CA CYS A 96 -1.83 -5.36 -3.84
C CYS A 96 -1.27 -5.94 -5.14
N GLU A 97 -1.48 -5.24 -6.24
CA GLU A 97 -0.98 -5.61 -7.57
C GLU A 97 -0.39 -4.37 -8.28
N ASP A 98 0.72 -4.56 -9.00
CA ASP A 98 1.33 -3.51 -9.82
C ASP A 98 1.51 -2.17 -9.09
N ILE A 99 2.10 -2.16 -7.90
CA ILE A 99 2.31 -0.92 -7.12
C ILE A 99 2.98 0.15 -8.00
N MET A 100 2.37 1.35 -8.05
CA MET A 100 2.92 2.46 -8.84
C MET A 100 4.33 2.82 -8.40
N PRO A 101 5.16 3.42 -9.27
CA PRO A 101 4.86 3.81 -10.65
C PRO A 101 4.75 2.61 -11.59
N GLY A 102 4.01 2.76 -12.70
CA GLY A 102 3.89 1.71 -13.71
C GLY A 102 5.24 1.24 -14.29
N ARG A 103 6.28 2.08 -14.19
CA ARG A 103 7.67 1.74 -14.48
C ARG A 103 8.62 2.43 -13.50
N TRP A 104 9.48 1.66 -12.86
CA TRP A 104 10.51 2.17 -11.97
C TRP A 104 11.73 2.69 -12.73
N THR A 105 12.32 3.75 -12.20
CA THR A 105 13.66 4.24 -12.55
C THR A 105 14.48 4.38 -11.29
N THR A 106 15.81 4.41 -11.38
CA THR A 106 16.67 4.65 -10.21
C THR A 106 16.33 5.99 -9.50
N GLN A 107 15.91 7.01 -10.24
CA GLN A 107 15.45 8.27 -9.65
C GLN A 107 14.18 8.07 -8.81
N LEU A 108 13.20 7.31 -9.31
CA LEU A 108 11.96 7.02 -8.59
C LEU A 108 12.21 6.13 -7.37
N VAL A 109 13.12 5.16 -7.47
CA VAL A 109 13.60 4.37 -6.33
C VAL A 109 14.16 5.29 -5.25
N ASN A 110 15.08 6.19 -5.59
CA ASN A 110 15.66 7.11 -4.60
C ASN A 110 14.61 8.05 -3.99
N LYS A 111 13.63 8.52 -4.78
CA LYS A 111 12.56 9.39 -4.31
C LYS A 111 11.59 8.68 -3.35
N HIS A 112 11.18 7.46 -3.66
CA HIS A 112 10.07 6.78 -2.97
C HIS A 112 10.52 5.68 -2.00
N LEU A 113 11.75 5.19 -2.14
CA LEU A 113 12.34 4.15 -1.29
C LEU A 113 13.59 4.66 -0.57
N GLY A 114 14.22 5.75 -1.02
CA GLY A 114 15.55 6.17 -0.55
C GLY A 114 15.64 6.60 0.91
N TYR A 115 14.52 6.77 1.63
CA TYR A 115 14.53 7.14 3.03
C TYR A 115 13.56 6.27 3.84
N ARG A 116 14.11 5.60 4.86
CA ARG A 116 13.45 4.58 5.70
C ARG A 116 12.10 5.01 6.28
N TYR A 117 11.93 6.31 6.58
CA TYR A 117 10.70 6.84 7.18
C TYR A 117 9.75 7.50 6.18
N THR A 118 9.97 7.31 4.88
CA THR A 118 9.13 7.88 3.83
C THR A 118 8.69 6.80 2.84
N GLY A 119 7.74 7.19 1.99
CA GLY A 119 7.27 6.37 0.89
C GLY A 119 6.80 4.99 1.34
N VAL A 120 7.17 3.94 0.62
CA VAL A 120 6.61 2.60 0.88
C VAL A 120 7.06 2.02 2.22
N PHE A 121 8.24 2.37 2.73
CA PHE A 121 8.74 1.81 4.00
C PHE A 121 7.96 2.34 5.19
N LYS A 122 7.52 3.61 5.14
CA LYS A 122 6.56 4.14 6.12
C LYS A 122 5.25 3.35 6.09
N THR A 123 4.76 3.03 4.90
CA THR A 123 3.53 2.25 4.72
C THR A 123 3.68 0.85 5.30
N LEU A 124 4.73 0.13 4.92
CA LEU A 124 5.03 -1.19 5.47
C LEU A 124 5.21 -1.15 6.99
N ALA A 125 5.93 -0.18 7.54
CA ALA A 125 6.15 -0.06 8.98
C ALA A 125 4.87 0.25 9.78
N SER A 126 3.85 0.80 9.15
CA SER A 126 2.58 1.14 9.80
C SER A 126 1.59 -0.03 9.91
N ILE A 127 1.88 -1.16 9.27
CA ILE A 127 1.00 -2.34 9.22
C ILE A 127 1.51 -3.38 10.21
N ASP A 128 0.76 -3.61 11.28
CA ASP A 128 1.11 -4.63 12.29
C ASP A 128 0.89 -6.06 11.75
N ASP A 129 -0.12 -6.25 10.90
CA ASP A 129 -0.45 -7.53 10.28
C ASP A 129 0.64 -7.98 9.28
N LYS A 130 1.42 -9.00 9.64
CA LYS A 130 2.53 -9.48 8.80
C LYS A 130 2.06 -9.96 7.42
N PRO A 131 1.01 -10.80 7.28
CA PRO A 131 0.48 -11.19 5.97
C PRO A 131 0.21 -10.00 5.04
N SER A 132 -0.50 -8.97 5.53
CA SER A 132 -0.80 -7.77 4.75
C SER A 132 0.45 -7.02 4.30
N ARG A 133 1.53 -7.01 5.09
CA ARG A 133 2.81 -6.43 4.62
C ARG A 133 3.38 -7.15 3.42
N PHE A 134 3.29 -8.48 3.36
CA PHE A 134 3.81 -9.26 2.24
C PHE A 134 2.97 -9.13 0.97
N GLU A 135 1.68 -8.81 1.11
CA GLU A 135 0.80 -8.46 -0.02
C GLU A 135 1.25 -7.18 -0.74
N ILE A 136 1.97 -6.27 -0.05
CA ILE A 136 2.60 -5.09 -0.66
C ILE A 136 4.03 -5.41 -1.11
N LEU A 137 4.81 -6.08 -0.25
CA LEU A 137 6.25 -6.25 -0.42
C LEU A 137 6.60 -7.12 -1.63
N ILE A 138 5.84 -8.20 -1.88
CA ILE A 138 6.09 -9.11 -3.01
C ILE A 138 5.90 -8.39 -4.35
N PRO A 139 4.75 -7.75 -4.64
CA PRO A 139 4.58 -6.97 -5.88
C PRO A 139 5.61 -5.86 -6.04
N LEU A 140 5.99 -5.19 -4.94
CA LEU A 140 7.04 -4.16 -4.99
C LEU A 140 8.37 -4.75 -5.50
N VAL A 141 8.85 -5.85 -4.91
CA VAL A 141 10.10 -6.48 -5.35
C VAL A 141 9.99 -6.96 -6.80
N GLN A 142 8.88 -7.60 -7.17
CA GLN A 142 8.65 -8.07 -8.54
C GLN A 142 8.70 -6.92 -9.56
N THR A 143 8.10 -5.78 -9.27
CA THR A 143 8.11 -4.61 -10.17
C THR A 143 9.50 -3.96 -10.27
N LEU A 144 10.25 -3.88 -9.17
CA LEU A 144 11.63 -3.39 -9.18
C LEU A 144 12.54 -4.28 -10.05
N VAL A 145 12.40 -5.60 -9.93
CA VAL A 145 13.17 -6.57 -10.72
C VAL A 145 12.80 -6.50 -12.19
N ARG A 146 11.50 -6.49 -12.51
CA ARG A 146 10.97 -6.35 -13.87
C ARG A 146 11.57 -5.15 -14.58
N ASP A 147 11.70 -4.04 -13.88
CA ASP A 147 12.17 -2.77 -14.44
C ASP A 147 13.70 -2.60 -14.40
N ASN A 148 14.43 -3.62 -13.91
CA ASN A 148 15.90 -3.68 -13.86
C ASN A 148 16.54 -2.43 -13.24
N VAL A 149 15.96 -1.93 -12.14
CA VAL A 149 16.45 -0.71 -11.49
C VAL A 149 17.66 -0.99 -10.61
N LYS A 150 18.55 0.01 -10.49
CA LYS A 150 19.63 -0.02 -9.50
C LYS A 150 19.11 0.40 -8.13
N LEU A 151 19.37 -0.39 -7.11
CA LEU A 151 19.08 -0.03 -5.72
C LEU A 151 20.33 0.59 -5.09
N ASN A 152 20.13 1.60 -4.26
CA ASN A 152 21.18 2.03 -3.35
C ASN A 152 21.25 1.06 -2.15
N ASN A 153 22.38 1.06 -1.44
CA ASN A 153 22.64 0.13 -0.34
C ASN A 153 21.61 0.22 0.80
N ASP A 154 21.07 1.41 1.09
CA ASP A 154 20.10 1.60 2.17
C ASP A 154 18.73 1.02 1.81
N VAL A 155 18.28 1.25 0.58
CA VAL A 155 17.05 0.65 0.04
C VAL A 155 17.16 -0.87 0.03
N TYR A 156 18.28 -1.41 -0.44
CA TYR A 156 18.51 -2.85 -0.44
C TYR A 156 18.47 -3.44 0.97
N LYS A 157 19.18 -2.84 1.93
CA LYS A 157 19.20 -3.29 3.33
C LYS A 157 17.80 -3.26 3.94
N GLU A 158 17.02 -2.22 3.68
CA GLU A 158 15.68 -2.10 4.26
C GLU A 158 14.68 -3.07 3.63
N LEU A 159 14.69 -3.23 2.30
CA LEU A 159 13.90 -4.29 1.64
C LEU A 159 14.27 -5.66 2.18
N ASN A 160 15.57 -5.95 2.31
CA ASN A 160 16.05 -7.22 2.80
C ASN A 160 15.58 -7.49 4.24
N LYS A 161 15.58 -6.47 5.11
CA LYS A 161 15.05 -6.56 6.46
C LYS A 161 13.56 -6.90 6.48
N PHE A 162 12.74 -6.22 5.67
CA PHE A 162 11.30 -6.52 5.59
C PHE A 162 11.04 -7.94 5.05
N MET A 163 11.79 -8.37 4.02
CA MET A 163 11.66 -9.73 3.47
C MET A 163 11.98 -10.82 4.50
N HIS A 164 12.90 -10.54 5.43
CA HIS A 164 13.29 -11.47 6.49
C HIS A 164 12.39 -11.43 7.74
N ASP A 165 11.44 -10.49 7.84
CA ASP A 165 10.43 -10.44 8.92
C ASP A 165 9.28 -11.45 8.71
N TYR A 166 9.50 -12.43 7.83
CA TYR A 166 8.58 -13.54 7.60
C TYR A 166 8.46 -14.43 8.85
N ASP A 167 7.24 -14.58 9.36
CA ASP A 167 6.96 -15.53 10.43
C ASP A 167 6.77 -16.94 9.87
N LYS A 168 7.79 -17.80 10.07
CA LYS A 168 7.80 -19.19 9.62
C LYS A 168 6.76 -20.08 10.31
N THR A 169 6.24 -19.66 11.46
CA THR A 169 5.28 -20.43 12.26
C THR A 169 3.83 -20.10 11.90
N SER A 170 3.57 -18.93 11.30
CA SER A 170 2.23 -18.52 10.89
C SER A 170 1.71 -19.36 9.71
N SER A 171 0.53 -19.95 9.91
CA SER A 171 -0.17 -20.72 8.87
C SER A 171 -0.63 -19.86 7.69
N GLU A 172 -1.06 -18.63 7.98
CA GLU A 172 -1.49 -17.64 6.99
C GLU A 172 -0.34 -17.21 6.10
N MET A 173 0.87 -17.18 6.66
CA MET A 173 2.08 -16.76 5.94
C MET A 173 2.61 -17.84 4.99
N ARG A 174 2.31 -19.13 5.22
CA ARG A 174 2.84 -20.25 4.41
C ARG A 174 2.59 -20.10 2.91
N LYS A 175 1.46 -19.48 2.52
CA LYS A 175 1.12 -19.25 1.10
C LYS A 175 2.13 -18.34 0.38
N TYR A 176 2.85 -17.49 1.11
CA TYR A 176 3.84 -16.57 0.53
C TYR A 176 5.25 -17.15 0.44
N LEU A 177 5.55 -18.27 1.11
CA LEU A 177 6.93 -18.78 1.25
C LEU A 177 7.66 -18.92 -0.09
N LYS A 178 6.97 -19.46 -1.11
CA LYS A 178 7.52 -19.59 -2.46
C LYS A 178 7.89 -18.23 -3.05
N SER A 179 6.95 -17.29 -3.04
CA SER A 179 7.13 -15.93 -3.58
C SER A 179 8.21 -15.15 -2.83
N ILE A 180 8.33 -15.33 -1.51
CA ILE A 180 9.35 -14.70 -0.68
C ILE A 180 10.74 -15.21 -1.06
N ASN A 181 10.91 -16.53 -1.15
CA ASN A 181 12.17 -17.14 -1.56
C ASN A 181 12.59 -16.68 -2.96
N GLU A 182 11.64 -16.62 -3.89
CA GLU A 182 11.86 -16.09 -5.23
C GLU A 182 12.29 -14.62 -5.19
N CYS A 183 11.56 -13.75 -4.48
CA CYS A 183 11.90 -12.34 -4.33
C CYS A 183 13.29 -12.13 -3.71
N MET A 184 13.64 -12.88 -2.66
CA MET A 184 14.98 -12.83 -2.06
C MET A 184 16.08 -13.24 -3.03
N PHE A 185 15.83 -14.24 -3.89
CA PHE A 185 16.76 -14.64 -4.94
C PHE A 185 16.90 -13.53 -6.00
N LEU A 186 15.78 -13.00 -6.49
CA LEU A 186 15.77 -11.94 -7.49
C LEU A 186 16.49 -10.67 -7.01
N MET A 187 16.28 -10.27 -5.74
CA MET A 187 16.95 -9.10 -5.15
C MET A 187 18.48 -9.20 -5.13
N LYS A 188 19.04 -10.41 -4.97
CA LYS A 188 20.50 -10.61 -5.01
C LYS A 188 21.09 -10.33 -6.39
N ASN A 189 20.27 -10.45 -7.44
CA ASN A 189 20.68 -10.25 -8.83
C ASN A 189 20.44 -8.80 -9.31
N ILE A 190 19.82 -7.95 -8.48
CA ILE A 190 19.67 -6.53 -8.80
C ILE A 190 21.04 -5.85 -8.67
N ALA A 191 21.39 -4.96 -9.59
CA ALA A 191 22.62 -4.18 -9.49
C ALA A 191 22.54 -3.18 -8.32
N HIS A 192 23.47 -3.28 -7.37
CA HIS A 192 23.56 -2.38 -6.21
C HIS A 192 24.72 -1.39 -6.38
N GLN A 193 24.53 -0.15 -5.94
CA GLN A 193 25.62 0.83 -5.84
C GLN A 193 26.40 0.60 -4.54
N ASN A 194 27.73 0.45 -4.63
CA ASN A 194 28.62 0.45 -3.47
C ASN A 194 28.56 1.78 -2.70
#